data_AF-A0A958D2L2-F1
#
_entry.id   AF-A0A958D2L2-F1
#
_cell.length_a   1.000
_cell.length_b   1.000
_cell.length_c   1.000
_cell.angle_alpha   90.00
_cell.angle_beta   90.00
_cell.angle_gamma   90.00
#
_symmetry.space_group_name_H-M   'P 1'
#
loop_
_entity.id
_entity.type
_entity.pdbx_description
1 polymer ?
#
loop_
_entity_poly.entity_id
_entity_poly.type
_entity_poly.pdbx_seq_one_letter_code
_entity_poly.pdbx_strand_id
1 'polypeptide(L)'
;MTDNGFDALPAELQDLYLGLQDDLYDGLKDEVVAATNAALNEWQQTPGEILARGLVAGMDVVGEDFRDGILFVPEVLMAAKAMKGAMEIL
;
A
#
# COMPACT_ATOMS: atom_id res chain seq x y z
N MET A 1 -7.17 14.86 -13.34
CA MET A 1 -7.77 14.74 -12.00
C MET A 1 -7.32 13.38 -11.50
N THR A 2 -6.15 13.28 -10.89
CA THR A 2 -6.04 13.23 -9.41
C THR A 2 -4.81 14.02 -8.93
N ASP A 3 -5.04 15.26 -8.52
CA ASP A 3 -4.05 16.03 -7.77
C ASP A 3 -4.18 15.64 -6.27
N ASN A 4 -3.59 14.51 -5.89
CA ASN A 4 -3.44 14.10 -4.48
C ASN A 4 -2.09 14.53 -3.90
N GLY A 5 -1.37 15.42 -4.59
CA GLY A 5 -0.02 15.84 -4.25
C GLY A 5 1.03 14.72 -4.35
N PHE A 6 0.71 13.55 -4.93
CA PHE A 6 1.65 12.43 -5.06
C PHE A 6 2.84 12.80 -5.95
N ASP A 7 2.57 13.42 -7.09
CA ASP A 7 3.61 13.90 -8.02
C ASP A 7 4.50 15.01 -7.42
N ALA A 8 4.08 15.62 -6.31
CA ALA A 8 4.84 16.62 -5.59
C ALA A 8 5.74 16.04 -4.49
N LEU A 9 5.62 14.74 -4.19
CA LEU A 9 6.49 14.06 -3.24
C LEU A 9 7.91 13.87 -3.82
N PRO A 10 8.94 13.77 -2.97
CA PRO A 10 10.26 13.33 -3.42
C PRO A 10 10.18 11.98 -4.15
N ALA A 11 10.99 11.78 -5.19
CA ALA A 11 10.95 10.57 -6.01
C ALA A 11 11.13 9.29 -5.17
N GLU A 12 12.06 9.32 -4.22
CA GLU A 12 12.32 8.20 -3.30
C GLU A 12 11.11 7.83 -2.43
N LEU A 13 10.30 8.83 -2.05
CA LEU A 13 9.06 8.61 -1.29
C LEU A 13 7.94 8.09 -2.21
N GLN A 14 7.90 8.51 -3.46
CA GLN A 14 6.99 7.94 -4.44
C GLN A 14 7.31 6.46 -4.65
N ASP A 15 8.59 6.12 -4.84
CA ASP A 15 9.06 4.74 -4.99
C ASP A 15 8.73 3.89 -3.77
N LEU A 16 8.86 4.44 -2.54
CA LEU A 16 8.44 3.75 -1.33
C LEU A 16 6.93 3.43 -1.34
N TYR A 17 6.10 4.40 -1.76
CA TYR A 17 4.66 4.20 -1.83
C TYR A 17 4.25 3.20 -2.92
N LEU A 18 4.88 3.27 -4.09
CA LEU A 18 4.64 2.31 -5.17
C LEU A 18 5.07 0.90 -4.76
N GLY A 19 6.23 0.75 -4.13
CA GLY A 19 6.68 -0.52 -3.57
C GLY A 19 5.70 -1.06 -2.51
N LEU A 20 5.23 -0.21 -1.60
CA LEU A 20 4.21 -0.59 -0.62
C LEU A 20 2.91 -1.08 -1.27
N GLN A 21 2.48 -0.46 -2.37
CA GLN A 21 1.29 -0.87 -3.12
C GLN A 21 1.51 -2.24 -3.78
N ASP A 22 2.65 -2.44 -4.43
CA ASP A 22 3.02 -3.70 -5.10
C ASP A 22 3.17 -4.85 -4.10
N ASP A 23 3.88 -4.62 -2.99
CA ASP A 23 4.05 -5.61 -1.92
C ASP A 23 2.70 -5.99 -1.29
N LEU A 24 1.78 -5.02 -1.17
CA LEU A 24 0.43 -5.27 -0.69
C LEU A 24 -0.37 -6.09 -1.70
N TYR A 25 -0.27 -5.78 -2.99
CA TYR A 25 -0.91 -6.54 -4.06
C TYR A 25 -0.45 -8.00 -4.07
N ASP A 26 0.86 -8.23 -3.90
CA ASP A 26 1.47 -9.57 -3.83
C ASP A 26 1.23 -10.27 -2.48
N GLY A 27 0.69 -9.57 -1.48
CA GLY A 27 0.41 -10.11 -0.16
C GLY A 27 1.66 -10.33 0.71
N LEU A 28 2.74 -9.62 0.43
CA LEU A 28 4.02 -9.66 1.15
C LEU A 28 3.93 -8.89 2.47
N LYS A 29 3.29 -9.51 3.47
CA LYS A 29 3.01 -8.89 4.78
C LYS A 29 4.24 -8.22 5.43
N ASP A 30 5.39 -8.90 5.45
CA ASP A 30 6.56 -8.40 6.18
C ASP A 30 7.15 -7.17 5.50
N GLU A 31 7.15 -7.12 4.16
CA GLU A 31 7.61 -5.96 3.38
C GLU A 31 6.64 -4.79 3.51
N VAL A 32 5.33 -5.05 3.44
CA VAL A 32 4.28 -4.04 3.69
C VAL A 32 4.44 -3.40 5.07
N VAL A 33 4.73 -4.21 6.09
CA VAL A 33 5.00 -3.75 7.46
C VAL A 33 6.29 -2.94 7.53
N ALA A 34 7.35 -3.37 6.85
CA ALA A 34 8.63 -2.67 6.82
C ALA A 34 8.49 -1.29 6.13
N ALA A 35 7.87 -1.24 4.95
CA ALA A 35 7.62 0.00 4.21
C ALA A 35 6.70 0.96 4.99
N THR A 36 5.68 0.44 5.69
CA THR A 36 4.83 1.24 6.58
C THR A 36 5.63 1.89 7.72
N ASN A 37 6.54 1.11 8.34
CA ASN A 37 7.43 1.65 9.38
C ASN A 37 8.43 2.67 8.82
N ALA A 38 8.97 2.45 7.62
CA ALA A 38 9.85 3.41 6.97
C ALA A 38 9.10 4.73 6.69
N ALA A 39 7.88 4.64 6.18
CA ALA A 39 7.05 5.83 5.92
C ALA A 39 6.77 6.63 7.20
N LEU A 40 6.50 5.96 8.34
CA LEU A 40 6.28 6.61 9.64
C LEU A 40 7.57 7.22 10.22
N ASN A 41 8.63 6.42 10.31
CA ASN A 41 9.80 6.74 11.12
C ASN A 41 10.84 7.55 10.33
N GLU A 42 11.04 7.21 9.05
CA GLU A 42 12.09 7.80 8.21
C GLU A 42 11.59 8.97 7.38
N TRP A 43 10.36 8.88 6.88
CA TRP A 43 9.74 9.89 6.00
C TRP A 43 8.71 10.79 6.70
N GLN A 44 8.47 10.54 7.99
CA GLN A 44 7.54 11.28 8.85
C GLN A 44 6.15 11.48 8.22
N GLN A 45 5.70 10.51 7.42
CA GLN A 45 4.36 10.52 6.84
C GLN A 45 3.33 10.28 7.94
N THR A 46 2.18 10.93 7.81
CA THR A 46 1.10 10.71 8.77
C THR A 46 0.40 9.37 8.50
N PRO A 47 -0.21 8.72 9.51
CA PRO A 47 -0.98 7.50 9.31
C PRO A 47 -2.07 7.63 8.23
N GLY A 48 -2.70 8.80 8.14
CA GLY A 48 -3.71 9.09 7.12
C GLY A 48 -3.13 9.12 5.69
N GLU A 49 -1.93 9.67 5.51
CA GLU A 49 -1.24 9.66 4.22
C GLU A 49 -0.81 8.26 3.81
N ILE A 50 -0.28 7.48 4.77
CA ILE A 50 0.11 6.08 4.51
C ILE A 50 -1.09 5.23 4.13
N LEU A 51 -2.20 5.40 4.86
CA LEU A 51 -3.45 4.72 4.54
C LEU A 51 -3.95 5.09 3.14
N ALA A 52 -4.03 6.39 2.83
CA ALA A 52 -4.61 6.86 1.57
C ALA A 52 -3.73 6.58 0.35
N ARG A 53 -2.43 6.86 0.45
CA ARG A 53 -1.48 6.76 -0.68
C ARG A 53 -0.81 5.41 -0.82
N GLY A 54 -0.73 4.62 0.25
CA GLY A 54 -0.16 3.28 0.23
C GLY A 54 -1.25 2.22 0.23
N LEU A 55 -1.86 2.00 1.39
CA LEU A 55 -2.67 0.82 1.64
C LEU A 55 -4.00 0.78 0.85
N VAL A 56 -4.73 1.90 0.83
CA VAL A 56 -5.99 2.01 0.09
C VAL A 56 -5.74 1.99 -1.40
N ALA A 57 -4.73 2.75 -1.87
CA ALA A 57 -4.35 2.76 -3.28
C ALA A 57 -4.00 1.36 -3.80
N GLY A 58 -3.20 0.58 -3.05
CA GLY A 58 -2.89 -0.80 -3.43
C GLY A 58 -4.12 -1.72 -3.39
N MET A 59 -4.99 -1.55 -2.39
CA MET A 59 -6.21 -2.36 -2.28
C MET A 59 -7.25 -2.04 -3.37
N ASP A 60 -7.28 -0.81 -3.88
CA ASP A 60 -8.13 -0.44 -5.00
C ASP A 60 -7.77 -1.24 -6.26
N VAL A 61 -6.46 -1.42 -6.54
CA VAL A 61 -5.94 -2.24 -7.64
C VAL A 61 -6.30 -3.72 -7.44
N VAL A 62 -6.04 -4.28 -6.24
CA VAL A 62 -6.45 -5.66 -5.90
C VAL A 62 -7.95 -5.87 -6.12
N GLY A 63 -8.77 -4.89 -5.74
CA GLY A 63 -10.21 -4.95 -5.91
C GLY A 63 -10.66 -4.87 -7.37
N GLU A 64 -9.96 -4.09 -8.21
CA GLU A 64 -10.18 -4.03 -9.66
C GLU A 64 -9.83 -5.35 -10.32
N ASP A 65 -8.63 -5.86 -10.07
CA ASP A 65 -8.13 -7.10 -10.67
C ASP A 65 -8.91 -8.33 -10.22
N PHE A 66 -9.45 -8.33 -9.00
CA PHE A 66 -10.38 -9.37 -8.55
C PHE A 66 -11.71 -9.33 -9.31
N ARG A 67 -12.25 -8.13 -9.61
CA ARG A 67 -13.49 -7.99 -10.39
C ARG A 67 -13.28 -8.41 -11.85
N ASP A 68 -12.11 -8.14 -12.39
CA ASP A 68 -11.74 -8.47 -13.76
C ASP A 68 -11.32 -9.93 -13.95
N GLY A 69 -11.24 -10.70 -12.85
CA GLY A 69 -10.91 -12.12 -12.86
C GLY A 69 -9.42 -12.42 -13.04
N ILE A 70 -8.57 -11.43 -12.77
CA ILE A 70 -7.09 -11.53 -12.78
C ILE A 70 -6.64 -12.16 -11.45
N LEU A 71 -7.16 -11.67 -10.33
CA LEU A 71 -6.92 -12.25 -9.00
C LEU A 71 -8.04 -13.19 -8.57
N PHE A 72 -7.71 -14.19 -7.76
CA PHE A 72 -8.68 -15.07 -7.12
C PHE A 72 -8.73 -14.85 -5.61
N VAL A 73 -9.66 -15.54 -4.96
CA VAL A 73 -9.91 -15.42 -3.52
C VAL A 73 -8.63 -15.65 -2.68
N PRO A 74 -7.78 -16.66 -2.95
CA PRO A 74 -6.56 -16.85 -2.18
C PRO A 74 -5.63 -15.64 -2.18
N GLU A 75 -5.41 -15.03 -3.34
CA GLU A 75 -4.53 -13.88 -3.53
C GLU A 75 -5.09 -12.65 -2.80
N VAL A 76 -6.39 -12.36 -2.96
CA VAL A 76 -7.07 -11.27 -2.25
C VAL A 76 -6.96 -11.44 -0.72
N LEU A 77 -7.06 -12.69 -0.23
CA LEU A 77 -6.90 -12.97 1.20
C LEU A 77 -5.46 -12.76 1.68
N MET A 78 -4.44 -12.92 0.83
CA MET A 78 -3.06 -12.59 1.18
C MET A 78 -2.87 -11.09 1.27
N ALA A 79 -3.32 -10.33 0.27
CA ALA A 79 -3.30 -8.87 0.29
C ALA A 79 -4.03 -8.30 1.51
N ALA A 80 -5.20 -8.84 1.85
CA ALA A 80 -5.96 -8.43 3.04
C ALA A 80 -5.19 -8.70 4.36
N LYS A 81 -4.42 -9.80 4.45
CA LYS A 81 -3.57 -10.09 5.61
C LYS A 81 -2.38 -9.14 5.70
N ALA A 82 -1.78 -8.77 4.57
CA ALA A 82 -0.71 -7.79 4.50
C ALA A 82 -1.20 -6.41 4.97
N MET A 83 -2.34 -5.95 4.43
CA MET A 83 -3.02 -4.72 4.86
C MET A 83 -3.30 -4.72 6.36
N LYS A 84 -3.83 -5.82 6.91
CA LYS A 84 -4.06 -5.94 8.35
C LYS A 84 -2.77 -5.78 9.16
N GLY A 85 -1.65 -6.33 8.69
CA GLY A 85 -0.35 -6.17 9.34
C GLY A 85 0.09 -4.71 9.44
N ALA A 86 -0.06 -3.93 8.36
CA ALA A 86 0.22 -2.49 8.40
C ALA A 86 -0.74 -1.73 9.33
N MET A 87 -2.03 -2.06 9.32
CA MET A 87 -3.04 -1.43 10.17
C MET A 87 -2.83 -1.66 11.67
N GLU A 88 -2.07 -2.68 12.09
CA GLU A 88 -1.71 -2.91 13.49
C GLU A 88 -0.63 -1.93 13.99
N ILE A 89 0.02 -1.20 13.07
CA ILE A 89 1.14 -0.28 13.34
C ILE A 89 0.69 1.18 13.27
N LEU A 90 -0.28 1.46 12.40
CA LEU A 90 -0.83 2.80 12.14
C LEU A 90 -1.74 3.33 13.26
#